data_AF-A0A7U9SFI8-F1
#
_entry.id   AF-A0A7U9SFI8-F1
#
_cell.length_a   1.000
_cell.length_b   1.000
_cell.length_c   1.000
_cell.angle_alpha   90.00
_cell.angle_beta   90.00
_cell.angle_gamma   90.00
#
_symmetry.space_group_name_H-M   'P 1'
#
loop_
_entity.id
_entity.type
_entity.pdbx_description
1 polymer ?
#
loop_
_entity_poly.entity_id
_entity_poly.type
_entity_poly.pdbx_seq_one_letter_code
_entity_poly.pdbx_strand_id
1 'polypeptide(L)'
;METIHQQLIKEIENYLKPFKDDYVEQHFEYKITDYWTNDIIYQVEVNGYHKDEYNPEKQATFVLLRFFINYEYKQIMISNIFLPDFMKYKGIGKKLIYNLFVISEKENYELFIIDIVNSFYQRMIKRGALPCDDCDDAVQIVSETKLV
;
A
#
# COMPACT_ATOMS: atom_id res chain seq x y z
N MET A 1 5.66 -22.26 8.65
CA MET A 1 6.32 -21.16 7.92
C MET A 1 5.23 -20.18 7.55
N GLU A 2 5.39 -18.91 7.90
CA GLU A 2 4.37 -17.87 7.65
C GLU A 2 4.30 -17.60 6.14
N THR A 3 3.10 -17.58 5.55
CA THR A 3 2.92 -17.27 4.12
C THR A 3 3.28 -15.82 3.86
N ILE A 4 3.62 -15.47 2.60
CA ILE A 4 3.94 -14.07 2.27
C ILE A 4 2.80 -13.12 2.61
N HIS A 5 1.53 -13.50 2.37
CA HIS A 5 0.39 -12.66 2.73
C HIS A 5 0.29 -12.39 4.23
N GLN A 6 0.55 -13.41 5.07
CA GLN A 6 0.59 -13.25 6.53
C GLN A 6 1.69 -12.29 6.96
N GLN A 7 2.90 -12.41 6.39
CA GLN A 7 4.02 -11.51 6.67
C GLN A 7 3.69 -10.05 6.31
N LEU A 8 3.10 -9.82 5.12
CA LEU A 8 2.73 -8.48 4.66
C LEU A 8 1.65 -7.84 5.54
N ILE A 9 0.58 -8.59 5.88
CA ILE A 9 -0.50 -8.10 6.75
C ILE A 9 0.05 -7.70 8.11
N LYS A 10 0.87 -8.56 8.72
CA LYS A 10 1.49 -8.30 10.02
C LYS A 10 2.38 -7.06 10.00
N GLU A 11 3.16 -6.86 8.95
CA GLU A 11 4.00 -5.66 8.81
C GLU A 11 3.17 -4.39 8.65
N ILE A 12 2.08 -4.44 7.87
CA ILE A 12 1.14 -3.32 7.74
C ILE A 12 0.49 -3.01 9.09
N GLU A 13 0.03 -4.01 9.83
CA GLU A 13 -0.57 -3.82 11.15
C GLU A 13 0.43 -3.17 12.12
N ASN A 14 1.66 -3.70 12.20
CA ASN A 14 2.69 -3.15 13.06
C ASN A 14 3.01 -1.69 12.74
N TYR A 15 3.01 -1.35 11.45
CA TYR A 15 3.32 0.00 11.00
C TYR A 15 2.17 0.99 11.24
N LEU A 16 0.91 0.57 11.04
CA LEU A 16 -0.26 1.44 11.18
C LEU A 16 -0.81 1.52 12.61
N LYS A 17 -0.54 0.53 13.46
CA LYS A 17 -1.07 0.49 14.83
C LYS A 17 -0.79 1.75 15.65
N PRO A 18 0.43 2.33 15.66
CA PRO A 18 0.71 3.56 16.42
C PRO A 18 -0.10 4.76 15.94
N PHE A 19 -0.56 4.75 14.68
CA PHE A 19 -1.25 5.90 14.09
C PHE A 19 -2.63 6.14 14.70
N LYS A 20 -3.22 5.14 15.37
CA LYS A 20 -4.46 5.33 16.14
C LYS A 20 -4.25 6.32 17.28
N ASP A 21 -3.09 6.27 17.92
CA ASP A 21 -2.73 7.18 19.00
C ASP A 21 -2.22 8.52 18.43
N ASP A 22 -1.40 8.49 17.37
CA ASP A 22 -0.86 9.72 16.74
C ASP A 22 -1.96 10.62 16.14
N TYR A 23 -3.07 10.04 15.68
CA TYR A 23 -4.21 10.75 15.08
C TYR A 23 -5.50 10.59 15.88
N VAL A 24 -5.38 10.53 17.22
CA VAL A 24 -6.52 10.43 18.13
C VAL A 24 -7.52 11.56 17.93
N GLU A 25 -7.08 12.79 17.66
CA GLU A 25 -7.97 13.93 17.41
C GLU A 25 -8.82 13.78 16.14
N GLN A 26 -8.35 13.01 15.18
CA GLN A 26 -9.05 12.70 13.94
C GLN A 26 -9.90 11.43 14.06
N HIS A 27 -9.90 10.78 15.24
CA HIS A 27 -10.51 9.47 15.47
C HIS A 27 -10.07 8.46 14.41
N PHE A 28 -8.76 8.44 14.10
CA PHE A 28 -8.26 7.55 13.06
C PHE A 28 -8.37 6.10 13.49
N GLU A 29 -9.04 5.31 12.66
CA GLU A 29 -9.16 3.88 12.79
C GLU A 29 -8.86 3.21 11.45
N TYR A 30 -8.56 1.91 11.48
CA TYR A 30 -8.39 1.13 10.26
C TYR A 30 -8.85 -0.31 10.43
N LYS A 31 -9.21 -0.93 9.31
CA LYS A 31 -9.55 -2.34 9.20
C LYS A 31 -8.85 -2.94 7.99
N ILE A 32 -8.22 -4.09 8.20
CA ILE A 32 -7.67 -4.90 7.11
C ILE A 32 -8.70 -5.97 6.75
N THR A 33 -8.92 -6.15 5.45
CA THR A 33 -9.72 -7.23 4.89
C THR A 33 -8.93 -7.90 3.79
N ASP A 34 -8.94 -9.22 3.79
CA ASP A 34 -8.14 -10.02 2.89
C ASP A 34 -8.87 -11.32 2.51
N TYR A 35 -8.70 -11.74 1.27
CA TYR A 35 -9.37 -12.92 0.73
C TYR A 35 -8.71 -13.41 -0.57
N TRP A 36 -8.90 -14.69 -0.87
CA TRP A 36 -8.62 -15.25 -2.19
C TRP A 36 -9.69 -14.77 -3.18
N THR A 37 -9.26 -14.09 -4.24
CA THR A 37 -10.16 -13.68 -5.34
C THR A 37 -10.40 -14.83 -6.31
N ASN A 38 -9.42 -15.71 -6.45
CA ASN A 38 -9.44 -16.97 -7.19
C ASN A 38 -8.28 -17.86 -6.65
N ASP A 39 -7.97 -18.97 -7.31
CA ASP A 39 -6.98 -19.96 -6.84
C ASP A 39 -5.52 -19.44 -6.85
N ILE A 40 -5.22 -18.33 -7.54
CA ILE A 40 -3.86 -17.82 -7.72
C ILE A 40 -3.66 -16.37 -7.25
N ILE A 41 -4.74 -15.60 -7.04
CA ILE A 41 -4.69 -14.19 -6.62
C ILE A 41 -5.31 -14.00 -5.23
N TYR A 42 -4.49 -13.51 -4.31
CA TYR A 42 -4.89 -13.04 -2.99
C TYR A 42 -4.99 -11.52 -2.95
N GLN A 43 -6.07 -10.96 -2.41
CA GLN A 43 -6.24 -9.52 -2.27
C GLN A 43 -6.15 -9.11 -0.80
N VAL A 44 -5.50 -7.98 -0.56
CA VAL A 44 -5.49 -7.29 0.74
C VAL A 44 -5.94 -5.85 0.54
N GLU A 45 -6.86 -5.40 1.38
CA GLU A 45 -7.35 -4.03 1.42
C GLU A 45 -7.32 -3.49 2.85
N VAL A 46 -6.79 -2.29 3.00
CA VAL A 46 -6.77 -1.54 4.25
C VAL A 46 -7.74 -0.37 4.11
N ASN A 47 -8.86 -0.44 4.81
CA ASN A 47 -9.82 0.64 4.92
C ASN A 47 -9.45 1.52 6.12
N GLY A 48 -9.37 2.82 5.91
CA GLY A 48 -9.17 3.83 6.93
C GLY A 48 -10.47 4.57 7.24
N TYR A 49 -10.59 5.03 8.48
CA TYR A 49 -11.74 5.76 9.00
C TYR A 49 -11.25 6.97 9.78
N HIS A 50 -11.94 8.11 9.64
CA HIS A 50 -11.69 9.30 10.45
C HIS A 50 -12.98 10.08 10.68
N LYS A 51 -12.98 11.02 11.63
CA LYS A 51 -14.11 11.92 11.86
C LYS A 51 -14.49 12.66 10.57
N ASP A 52 -15.78 12.73 10.26
CA ASP A 52 -16.28 13.54 9.15
C ASP A 52 -16.25 15.03 9.55
N GLU A 53 -15.66 15.87 8.70
CA GLU A 53 -15.46 17.30 8.99
C GLU A 53 -16.77 18.10 8.99
N TYR A 54 -17.79 17.62 8.27
CA TYR A 54 -19.09 18.28 8.12
C TYR A 54 -20.14 17.69 9.05
N ASN A 55 -19.97 16.44 9.48
CA ASN A 55 -20.86 15.76 10.42
C ASN A 55 -20.05 14.95 11.45
N PRO A 56 -19.65 15.56 12.58
CA PRO A 56 -18.77 14.91 13.57
C PRO A 56 -19.29 13.60 14.17
N GLU A 57 -20.60 13.33 14.08
CA GLU A 57 -21.24 12.08 14.52
C GLU A 57 -21.05 10.93 13.50
N LYS A 58 -20.52 11.23 12.31
CA LYS A 58 -20.25 10.27 11.24
C LYS A 58 -18.74 10.07 11.06
N GLN A 59 -18.41 8.91 10.50
CA GLN A 59 -17.05 8.59 10.07
C GLN A 59 -16.96 8.66 8.55
N ALA A 60 -15.97 9.39 8.05
CA ALA A 60 -15.53 9.30 6.67
C ALA A 60 -14.69 8.02 6.49
N THR A 61 -14.90 7.32 5.37
CA THR A 61 -14.19 6.08 5.03
C THR A 61 -13.36 6.29 3.76
N PHE A 62 -12.17 5.68 3.70
CA PHE A 62 -11.32 5.70 2.52
C PHE A 62 -10.51 4.40 2.41
N VAL A 63 -10.11 4.04 1.18
CA VAL A 63 -9.20 2.92 0.97
C VAL A 63 -7.77 3.44 1.11
N LEU A 64 -7.06 3.06 2.18
CA LEU A 64 -5.70 3.52 2.47
C LEU A 64 -4.69 2.81 1.58
N LEU A 65 -4.79 1.47 1.49
CA LEU A 65 -3.89 0.62 0.73
C LEU A 65 -4.69 -0.52 0.11
N ARG A 66 -4.47 -0.83 -1.16
CA ARG A 66 -4.97 -2.04 -1.80
C ARG A 66 -3.85 -2.67 -2.61
N PHE A 67 -3.65 -3.97 -2.45
CA PHE A 67 -2.74 -4.73 -3.28
C PHE A 67 -3.22 -6.17 -3.51
N PHE A 68 -2.67 -6.75 -4.56
CA PHE A 68 -2.89 -8.13 -4.96
C PHE A 68 -1.58 -8.90 -4.89
N ILE A 69 -1.64 -10.17 -4.55
CA ILE A 69 -0.52 -11.11 -4.59
C ILE A 69 -0.89 -12.18 -5.61
N ASN A 70 -0.17 -12.22 -6.72
CA ASN A 70 -0.26 -13.26 -7.72
C ASN A 70 0.79 -14.34 -7.41
N TYR A 71 0.34 -15.53 -7.01
CA TYR A 71 1.21 -16.64 -6.62
C TYR A 71 1.82 -17.38 -7.81
N GLU A 72 1.18 -17.33 -8.97
CA GLU A 72 1.67 -17.97 -10.19
C GLU A 72 2.91 -17.23 -10.73
N TYR A 73 2.81 -15.91 -10.87
CA TYR A 73 3.90 -15.07 -11.39
C TYR A 73 4.82 -14.52 -10.31
N LYS A 74 4.52 -14.76 -9.03
CA LYS A 74 5.22 -14.18 -7.88
C LYS A 74 5.30 -12.65 -7.94
N GLN A 75 4.14 -12.02 -8.09
CA GLN A 75 4.04 -10.57 -8.21
C GLN A 75 3.12 -10.00 -7.14
N ILE A 76 3.51 -8.84 -6.59
CA ILE A 76 2.67 -8.03 -5.73
C ILE A 76 2.35 -6.74 -6.47
N MET A 77 1.07 -6.42 -6.60
CA MET A 77 0.60 -5.28 -7.38
C MET A 77 -0.18 -4.33 -6.48
N ILE A 78 0.40 -3.18 -6.17
CA ILE A 78 -0.25 -2.12 -5.41
C ILE A 78 -1.13 -1.32 -6.37
N SER A 79 -2.44 -1.38 -6.19
CA SER A 79 -3.43 -0.66 -7.01
C SER A 79 -3.93 0.64 -6.37
N ASN A 80 -3.72 0.82 -5.06
CA ASN A 80 -4.10 2.06 -4.39
C ASN A 80 -3.21 2.33 -3.18
N ILE A 81 -2.74 3.57 -3.07
CA ILE A 81 -2.23 4.17 -1.83
C ILE A 81 -2.79 5.57 -1.71
N PHE A 82 -3.65 5.78 -0.72
CA PHE A 82 -4.27 7.07 -0.45
C PHE A 82 -4.11 7.44 1.02
N LEU A 83 -3.82 8.72 1.25
CA LEU A 83 -3.69 9.30 2.58
C LEU A 83 -4.53 10.57 2.66
N PRO A 84 -5.40 10.71 3.68
CA PRO A 84 -6.12 11.94 3.94
C PRO A 84 -5.15 13.06 4.35
N ASP A 85 -5.62 14.30 4.28
CA ASP A 85 -4.76 15.50 4.42
C ASP A 85 -3.95 15.52 5.72
N PHE A 86 -4.54 15.09 6.83
CA PHE A 86 -3.86 15.03 8.14
C PHE A 86 -2.72 14.00 8.20
N MET A 87 -2.65 13.05 7.26
CA MET A 87 -1.57 12.06 7.14
C MET A 87 -0.56 12.40 6.02
N LYS A 88 -0.82 13.45 5.22
CA LYS A 88 0.07 13.82 4.11
C LYS A 88 1.41 14.37 4.62
N TYR A 89 2.42 14.33 3.75
CA TYR A 89 3.77 14.86 3.98
C TYR A 89 4.59 14.22 5.10
N LYS A 90 4.13 13.09 5.68
CA LYS A 90 4.87 12.31 6.69
C LYS A 90 5.66 11.12 6.11
N GLY A 91 5.69 10.98 4.78
CA GLY A 91 6.37 9.85 4.12
C GLY A 91 5.67 8.50 4.27
N ILE A 92 4.47 8.45 4.87
CA ILE A 92 3.72 7.22 5.18
C ILE A 92 3.54 6.31 3.95
N GLY A 93 3.07 6.87 2.84
CA GLY A 93 2.81 6.08 1.63
C GLY A 93 4.09 5.44 1.08
N LYS A 94 5.22 6.17 1.10
CA LYS A 94 6.50 5.61 0.65
C LYS A 94 7.02 4.54 1.59
N LYS A 95 6.83 4.72 2.91
CA LYS A 95 7.22 3.73 3.91
C LYS A 95 6.39 2.45 3.83
N LEU A 96 5.10 2.55 3.51
CA LEU A 96 4.26 1.38 3.19
C LEU A 96 4.81 0.64 1.98
N ILE A 97 5.11 1.33 0.86
CA ILE A 97 5.71 0.69 -0.33
C ILE A 97 7.03 0.00 0.04
N TYR A 98 7.87 0.66 0.83
CA TYR A 98 9.15 0.10 1.28
C TYR A 98 8.99 -1.15 2.13
N ASN A 99 8.05 -1.14 3.08
CA ASN A 99 7.78 -2.29 3.92
C ASN A 99 7.30 -3.50 3.12
N LEU A 100 6.43 -3.28 2.13
CA LEU A 100 6.03 -4.32 1.19
C LEU A 100 7.24 -4.82 0.39
N PHE A 101 8.04 -3.91 -0.17
CA PHE A 101 9.21 -4.23 -0.99
C PHE A 101 10.22 -5.15 -0.26
N VAL A 102 10.56 -4.84 0.99
CA VAL A 102 11.52 -5.64 1.78
C VAL A 102 11.05 -7.09 1.94
N ILE A 103 9.74 -7.29 2.16
CA ILE A 103 9.17 -8.64 2.28
C ILE A 103 9.10 -9.32 0.91
N SER A 104 8.67 -8.60 -0.13
CA SER A 104 8.62 -9.10 -1.49
C SER A 104 9.99 -9.62 -1.94
N GLU A 105 11.04 -8.81 -1.77
CA GLU A 105 12.40 -9.16 -2.17
C GLU A 105 12.91 -10.41 -1.44
N LYS A 106 12.72 -10.46 -0.12
CA LYS A 106 13.11 -11.62 0.71
C LYS A 106 12.43 -12.92 0.26
N GLU A 107 11.17 -12.84 -0.15
CA GLU A 107 10.37 -13.99 -0.58
C GLU A 107 10.47 -14.25 -2.11
N ASN A 108 11.30 -13.49 -2.83
CA ASN A 108 11.48 -13.54 -4.29
C ASN A 108 10.18 -13.25 -5.07
N TYR A 109 9.44 -12.23 -4.64
CA TYR A 109 8.33 -11.63 -5.36
C TYR A 109 8.74 -10.28 -5.93
N GLU A 110 8.27 -9.98 -7.12
CA GLU A 110 8.38 -8.65 -7.71
C GLU A 110 7.30 -7.74 -7.13
N LEU A 111 7.60 -6.44 -6.98
CA LEU A 111 6.63 -5.45 -6.52
C LEU A 111 6.38 -4.41 -7.60
N PHE A 112 5.12 -4.21 -7.93
CA PHE A 112 4.64 -3.22 -8.88
C PHE A 112 3.68 -2.25 -8.21
N ILE A 113 3.67 -1.01 -8.70
CA ILE A 113 2.57 -0.08 -8.47
C ILE A 113 1.85 0.05 -9.81
N ILE A 114 0.56 -0.25 -9.83
CA ILE A 114 -0.30 -0.27 -11.02
C ILE A 114 -1.42 0.77 -10.90
N ASP A 115 -2.16 0.98 -11.98
CA ASP A 115 -3.26 1.96 -12.07
C ASP A 115 -2.81 3.39 -11.67
N ILE A 116 -1.55 3.73 -11.94
CA ILE A 116 -0.97 4.98 -11.44
C ILE A 116 -1.25 6.16 -12.36
N VAL A 117 -1.60 7.29 -11.77
CA VAL A 117 -1.68 8.55 -12.50
C VAL A 117 -0.30 9.02 -12.97
N ASN A 118 -0.23 9.63 -14.15
CA ASN A 118 1.03 10.07 -14.77
C ASN A 118 1.92 10.92 -13.83
N SER A 119 1.33 11.80 -13.03
CA SER A 119 2.11 12.61 -12.07
C SER A 119 2.84 11.76 -11.02
N PHE A 120 2.27 10.62 -10.62
CA PHE A 120 2.90 9.70 -9.70
C PHE A 120 3.90 8.79 -10.42
N TYR A 121 3.55 8.28 -11.61
CA TYR A 121 4.47 7.54 -12.49
C TYR A 121 5.80 8.27 -12.65
N GLN A 122 5.77 9.53 -13.11
CA GLN A 122 6.96 10.33 -13.37
C GLN A 122 7.80 10.56 -12.10
N ARG A 123 7.16 10.64 -10.93
CA ARG A 123 7.88 10.74 -9.65
C ARG A 123 8.58 9.44 -9.29
N MET A 124 7.98 8.29 -9.55
CA MET A 124 8.57 7.00 -9.26
C MET A 124 9.75 6.70 -10.18
N ILE A 125 9.63 6.98 -11.49
CA ILE A 125 10.75 6.89 -12.45
C ILE A 125 11.93 7.76 -12.00
N LYS A 126 11.69 9.02 -11.65
CA LYS A 126 12.73 9.92 -11.10
C LYS A 126 13.41 9.41 -9.82
N ARG A 127 12.76 8.47 -9.12
CA ARG A 127 13.27 7.85 -7.90
C ARG A 127 13.96 6.51 -8.15
N GLY A 128 14.06 6.06 -9.40
CA GLY A 128 14.76 4.82 -9.76
C GLY A 128 13.85 3.60 -9.95
N ALA A 129 12.51 3.78 -9.93
CA ALA A 129 11.61 2.71 -10.34
C ALA A 129 11.76 2.44 -11.84
N LEU A 130 11.60 1.18 -12.25
CA LEU A 130 11.68 0.80 -13.65
C LEU A 130 10.30 0.95 -14.32
N PRO A 131 10.23 1.43 -15.56
CA PRO A 131 9.01 1.36 -16.34
C PRO A 131 8.67 -0.10 -16.66
N CYS A 132 7.38 -0.41 -16.77
CA CYS A 132 6.95 -1.68 -17.35
C CYS A 132 6.92 -1.56 -18.88
N ASP A 133 7.37 -2.61 -19.59
CA ASP A 133 7.31 -2.64 -21.05
C ASP A 133 5.86 -2.57 -21.52
N ASP A 134 5.60 -1.75 -22.55
CA ASP A 134 4.28 -1.52 -23.15
C ASP A 134 3.17 -1.08 -22.17
N CYS A 135 3.54 -0.45 -21.04
CA CYS A 135 2.61 -0.05 -19.99
C CYS A 135 2.98 1.33 -19.38
N ASP A 136 2.11 2.32 -19.59
CA ASP A 136 2.30 3.71 -19.13
C ASP A 136 1.70 3.98 -17.74
N ASP A 137 1.05 2.98 -17.14
CA ASP A 137 0.32 3.05 -15.88
C ASP A 137 0.81 2.05 -14.82
N ALA A 138 2.01 1.51 -15.00
CA ALA A 138 2.70 0.71 -13.99
C ALA A 138 4.20 1.00 -13.90
N VAL A 139 4.76 0.79 -12.71
CA VAL A 139 6.20 0.81 -12.46
C VAL A 139 6.60 -0.33 -11.54
N GLN A 140 7.79 -0.88 -11.76
CA GLN A 140 8.41 -1.87 -10.88
C GLN A 140 9.23 -1.16 -9.80
N ILE A 141 9.06 -1.59 -8.55
CA ILE A 141 9.91 -1.20 -7.44
C ILE A 141 11.10 -2.15 -7.38
N VAL A 142 12.31 -1.58 -7.44
CA VAL A 142 13.58 -2.30 -7.37
C VAL A 142 14.43 -1.74 -6.23
N SER A 143 15.57 -2.37 -5.95
CA SER A 143 16.46 -1.99 -4.85
C SER A 143 17.00 -0.55 -4.96
N GLU A 144 17.11 -0.07 -6.20
CA GLU A 144 17.55 1.28 -6.55
C GLU A 144 16.45 2.33 -6.38
N THR A 145 15.18 1.90 -6.24
CA THR A 145 14.06 2.81 -6.02
C THR A 145 14.18 3.46 -4.65
N LYS A 146 14.45 4.76 -4.65
CA LYS A 146 14.51 5.57 -3.43
C LYS A 146 13.11 5.68 -2.84
N LEU A 147 12.78 4.97 -1.76
CA LEU A 147 11.49 5.08 -1.08
C LEU A 147 11.54 5.91 0.20
N VAL A 148 12.70 5.98 0.85
CA VAL A 148 12.93 6.84 2.02
C VAL A 148 13.65 8.11 1.56
#